data_AF-A0A2E6WW82-F1
#
_entry.id   AF-A0A2E6WW82-F1
#
_cell.length_a   1.000
_cell.length_b   1.000
_cell.length_c   1.000
_cell.angle_alpha   90.00
_cell.angle_beta   90.00
_cell.angle_gamma   90.00
#
_symmetry.space_group_name_H-M   'P 1'
#
loop_
_entity.id
_entity.type
_entity.pdbx_description
1 polymer ?
#
loop_
_entity_poly.entity_id
_entity_poly.type
_entity_poly.pdbx_seq_one_letter_code
_entity_poly.pdbx_strand_id
1 'polypeptide(L)'
;MKQPITFRSATLRGALLLAVAGIAGCDSTTPATPRPEPGVLEATRNGPAGAAEGSCWGRTVSPAVIETVTEQVEVTPAKMNPDGSIAKPPVYKTETRQEIVRARVDNWFETPCPDVLTVEFNSTLQRALQARGYYSGPITGEMDAATRQALQRYQARQGPNSEVLSLTTARALGLVAVPRQGG
;
A
#
# COMPACT_ATOMS: atom_id res chain seq x y z
N MET A 1 19.71 -59.59 -30.60
CA MET A 1 19.26 -60.17 -31.89
C MET A 1 17.77 -60.51 -31.78
N LYS A 2 17.01 -60.27 -32.86
CA LYS A 2 15.54 -60.40 -33.05
C LYS A 2 14.67 -59.16 -32.73
N GLN A 3 14.54 -58.30 -33.74
CA GLN A 3 13.25 -57.69 -34.13
C GLN A 3 12.43 -58.73 -34.95
N PRO A 4 11.26 -58.43 -35.59
CA PRO A 4 10.26 -57.34 -35.46
C PRO A 4 8.84 -57.94 -35.26
N ILE A 5 7.73 -57.18 -35.26
CA ILE A 5 6.83 -57.02 -36.44
C ILE A 5 5.86 -55.86 -36.15
N THR A 6 5.86 -54.93 -37.10
CA THR A 6 4.97 -53.78 -37.24
C THR A 6 3.69 -54.23 -37.93
N PHE A 7 2.50 -53.85 -37.42
CA PHE A 7 1.26 -53.90 -38.20
C PHE A 7 0.72 -52.49 -38.39
N ARG A 8 0.71 -52.07 -39.66
CA ARG A 8 -0.04 -50.93 -40.19
C ARG A 8 -1.50 -51.34 -40.35
N SER A 9 -2.43 -50.52 -39.89
CA SER A 9 -3.83 -50.58 -40.32
C SER A 9 -4.23 -49.20 -40.80
N ALA A 10 -4.44 -49.09 -42.10
CA ALA A 10 -4.93 -47.89 -42.77
C ALA A 10 -6.46 -47.88 -42.78
N THR A 11 -7.01 -46.68 -42.57
CA THR A 11 -8.26 -46.12 -43.08
C THR A 11 -9.59 -46.83 -42.76
N LEU A 12 -10.54 -46.08 -42.19
CA LEU A 12 -11.77 -45.78 -42.91
C LEU A 12 -12.48 -44.52 -42.39
N ARG A 13 -13.13 -43.86 -43.33
CA ARG A 13 -13.83 -42.57 -43.25
C ARG A 13 -15.05 -42.63 -42.30
N GLY A 14 -15.27 -41.54 -41.58
CA GLY A 14 -16.52 -41.27 -40.89
C GLY A 14 -16.67 -39.76 -40.65
N ALA A 15 -17.20 -39.05 -41.65
CA ALA A 15 -17.66 -37.69 -41.47
C ALA A 15 -19.03 -37.73 -40.76
N LEU A 16 -19.14 -37.12 -39.59
CA LEU A 16 -20.43 -36.75 -39.01
C LEU A 16 -20.30 -35.40 -38.30
N LEU A 17 -21.01 -34.43 -38.84
CA LEU A 17 -21.25 -33.10 -38.28
C LEU A 17 -22.07 -33.23 -36.99
N LEU A 18 -21.63 -32.57 -35.91
CA LEU A 18 -22.54 -32.12 -34.85
C LEU A 18 -21.95 -30.90 -34.15
N ALA A 19 -22.73 -29.83 -34.22
CA ALA A 19 -22.48 -28.52 -33.67
C ALA A 19 -22.59 -28.52 -32.14
N VAL A 20 -21.65 -27.82 -31.48
CA VAL A 20 -21.92 -27.08 -30.24
C VAL A 20 -21.09 -25.79 -30.30
N ALA A 21 -21.74 -24.70 -30.72
CA ALA A 21 -21.26 -23.35 -30.49
C ALA A 21 -21.57 -22.98 -29.03
N GLY A 22 -20.53 -22.73 -28.24
CA GLY A 22 -20.68 -22.41 -26.82
C GLY A 22 -19.34 -22.03 -26.21
N ILE A 23 -18.62 -21.09 -26.81
CA ILE A 23 -17.53 -20.43 -26.08
C ILE A 23 -18.17 -19.31 -25.27
N ALA A 24 -18.36 -19.60 -23.99
CA ALA A 24 -18.58 -18.61 -22.97
C ALA A 24 -17.41 -17.61 -22.99
N GLY A 25 -17.64 -16.43 -23.56
CA GLY A 25 -16.77 -15.29 -23.34
C GLY A 25 -16.99 -14.82 -21.91
N CYS A 26 -16.16 -15.28 -20.98
CA CYS A 26 -16.00 -14.60 -19.71
C CYS A 26 -15.36 -13.24 -20.01
N ASP A 27 -16.17 -12.21 -20.15
CA ASP A 27 -15.70 -10.82 -20.07
C ASP A 27 -15.26 -10.59 -18.61
N SER A 28 -14.02 -10.98 -18.33
CA SER A 28 -13.36 -10.76 -17.06
C SER A 28 -12.75 -9.35 -17.06
N THR A 29 -13.57 -8.34 -17.39
CA THR A 29 -13.26 -6.98 -16.99
C THR A 29 -13.45 -6.92 -15.48
N THR A 30 -12.44 -7.42 -14.77
CA THR A 30 -12.29 -7.14 -13.35
C THR A 30 -12.00 -5.64 -13.29
N PRO A 31 -12.87 -4.79 -12.72
CA PRO A 31 -12.45 -3.43 -12.45
C PRO A 31 -11.19 -3.54 -11.61
N ALA A 32 -10.09 -2.98 -12.10
CA ALA A 32 -8.87 -2.87 -11.30
C ALA A 32 -9.29 -2.14 -10.02
N THR A 33 -9.41 -2.88 -8.92
CA THR A 33 -9.58 -2.26 -7.61
C THR A 33 -8.42 -1.29 -7.49
N PRO A 34 -8.67 0.02 -7.27
CA PRO A 34 -7.59 0.94 -6.98
C PRO A 34 -6.77 0.30 -5.89
N ARG A 35 -5.48 0.08 -6.14
CA ARG A 35 -4.57 -0.49 -5.14
C ARG A 35 -4.84 0.30 -3.85
N PRO A 36 -5.17 -0.36 -2.72
CA PRO A 36 -5.43 0.36 -1.47
C PRO A 36 -4.22 1.27 -1.28
N GLU A 37 -4.41 2.58 -1.11
CA GLU A 37 -3.28 3.50 -1.02
C GLU A 37 -2.57 3.28 0.33
N PRO A 38 -1.34 2.76 0.31
CA PRO A 38 -0.31 3.39 1.11
C PRO A 38 0.82 3.84 0.19
N GLY A 39 1.10 5.14 0.21
CA GLY A 39 2.26 5.71 -0.46
C GLY A 39 1.94 6.16 -1.88
N VAL A 40 1.90 7.47 -2.05
CA VAL A 40 1.93 8.10 -3.36
C VAL A 40 3.12 7.57 -4.16
N LEU A 41 2.88 7.26 -5.43
CA LEU A 41 3.89 6.70 -6.35
C LEU A 41 4.91 7.74 -6.82
N GLU A 42 4.60 9.04 -6.70
CA GLU A 42 5.41 10.14 -7.25
C GLU A 42 5.56 11.32 -6.29
N ALA A 43 6.79 11.82 -6.16
CA ALA A 43 7.08 13.05 -5.44
C ALA A 43 6.30 14.24 -6.04
N THR A 44 5.56 14.98 -5.22
CA THR A 44 4.81 16.18 -5.64
C THR A 44 5.50 17.45 -5.14
N ARG A 45 5.43 18.53 -5.93
CA ARG A 45 5.76 19.89 -5.44
C ARG A 45 4.66 20.47 -4.54
N ASN A 46 3.48 19.87 -4.55
CA ASN A 46 2.40 20.19 -3.63
C ASN A 46 2.63 19.42 -2.33
N GLY A 47 3.14 20.13 -1.31
CA GLY A 47 3.37 19.60 0.03
C GLY A 47 2.22 19.87 1.01
N PRO A 48 2.40 19.60 2.31
CA PRO A 48 1.45 20.00 3.34
C PRO A 48 1.28 21.52 3.42
N ALA A 49 0.22 21.98 4.09
CA ALA A 49 0.03 23.41 4.35
C ALA A 49 1.26 23.99 5.07
N GLY A 50 1.81 25.09 4.53
CA GLY A 50 3.03 25.71 5.05
C GLY A 50 4.35 25.06 4.60
N ALA A 51 4.32 24.16 3.61
CA ALA A 51 5.53 23.62 3.00
C ALA A 51 6.45 24.74 2.47
N ALA A 52 7.76 24.60 2.71
CA ALA A 52 8.76 25.55 2.25
C ALA A 52 8.75 25.66 0.72
N GLU A 53 8.95 26.86 0.18
CA GLU A 53 9.00 27.07 -1.27
C GLU A 53 10.11 26.22 -1.92
N GLY A 54 9.78 25.59 -3.05
CA GLY A 54 10.72 24.74 -3.79
C GLY A 54 10.99 23.37 -3.18
N SER A 55 10.37 23.02 -2.04
CA SER A 55 10.48 21.68 -1.45
C SER A 55 9.59 20.65 -2.16
N CYS A 56 10.02 19.39 -2.17
CA CYS A 56 9.28 18.27 -2.76
C CYS A 56 8.88 17.27 -1.68
N TRP A 57 7.69 16.69 -1.85
CA TRP A 57 7.04 15.89 -0.81
C TRP A 57 6.49 14.59 -1.37
N GLY A 58 6.62 13.53 -0.57
CA GLY A 58 5.81 12.32 -0.71
C GLY A 58 4.76 12.28 0.41
N ARG A 59 3.74 11.46 0.23
CA ARG A 59 2.78 11.15 1.30
C ARG A 59 2.50 9.66 1.37
N THR A 60 2.37 9.17 2.59
CA THR A 60 1.68 7.91 2.87
C THR A 60 0.35 8.21 3.55
N VAL A 61 -0.50 7.20 3.71
CA VAL A 61 -1.83 7.37 4.28
C VAL A 61 -1.99 6.38 5.42
N SER A 62 -2.40 6.88 6.58
CA SER A 62 -2.97 6.04 7.63
C SER A 62 -4.48 5.97 7.39
N PRO A 63 -5.05 4.78 7.09
CA PRO A 63 -6.48 4.67 6.80
C PRO A 63 -7.32 4.95 8.05
N ALA A 64 -8.57 5.35 7.82
CA ALA A 64 -9.54 5.46 8.89
C ALA A 64 -9.88 4.07 9.44
N VAL A 65 -10.08 3.98 10.75
CA VAL A 65 -10.63 2.79 11.42
C VAL A 65 -12.07 3.09 11.79
N ILE A 66 -12.97 2.26 11.29
CA ILE A 66 -14.39 2.31 11.56
C ILE A 66 -14.70 1.08 12.41
N GLU A 67 -15.30 1.31 13.58
CA GLU A 67 -15.71 0.24 14.47
C GLU A 67 -17.22 0.30 14.71
N THR A 68 -17.78 -0.87 14.99
CA THR A 68 -19.16 -0.98 15.45
C THR A 68 -19.16 -0.82 16.96
N VAL A 69 -19.59 0.35 17.43
CA VAL A 69 -19.66 0.65 18.86
C VAL A 69 -21.05 0.30 19.36
N THR A 70 -21.10 -0.53 20.40
CA THR A 70 -22.33 -0.87 21.13
C THR A 70 -22.28 -0.25 22.50
N GLU A 71 -23.26 0.59 22.83
CA GLU A 71 -23.34 1.29 24.11
C GLU A 71 -24.72 1.10 24.76
N GLN A 72 -24.73 1.10 26.10
CA GLN A 72 -25.95 1.13 26.89
C GLN A 72 -26.29 2.59 27.21
N VAL A 73 -27.27 3.14 26.51
CA VAL A 73 -27.73 4.52 26.73
C VAL A 73 -28.83 4.50 27.79
N GLU A 74 -28.68 5.29 28.85
CA GLU A 74 -29.74 5.48 29.83
C GLU A 74 -30.89 6.27 29.18
N VAL A 75 -32.05 5.63 29.06
CA VAL A 75 -33.24 6.28 28.48
C VAL A 75 -34.16 6.81 29.57
N THR A 76 -34.04 6.30 30.80
CA THR A 76 -34.78 6.81 31.94
C THR A 76 -33.92 6.67 33.19
N PRO A 77 -33.68 7.77 33.93
CA PRO A 77 -32.88 7.72 35.14
C PRO A 77 -33.60 7.02 36.28
N ALA A 78 -32.82 6.60 37.27
CA ALA A 78 -33.34 6.03 38.50
C ALA A 78 -34.20 7.07 39.25
N LYS A 79 -35.27 6.60 39.92
CA LYS A 79 -35.99 7.42 40.91
C LYS A 79 -35.52 7.04 42.30
N MET A 80 -35.28 8.04 43.14
CA MET A 80 -34.79 7.90 44.51
C MET A 80 -35.91 8.22 45.51
N ASN A 81 -35.90 7.57 46.66
CA ASN A 81 -36.73 7.89 47.82
C ASN A 81 -36.08 9.02 48.65
N PRO A 82 -36.82 9.71 49.53
CA PRO A 82 -36.28 10.73 50.43
C PRO A 82 -35.20 10.22 51.40
N ASP A 83 -35.21 8.93 51.72
CA ASP A 83 -34.20 8.26 52.56
C ASP A 83 -32.93 7.87 51.78
N GLY A 84 -32.86 8.19 50.49
CA GLY A 84 -31.73 7.88 49.62
C GLY A 84 -31.77 6.49 48.98
N SER A 85 -32.77 5.66 49.27
CA SER A 85 -32.92 4.34 48.63
C SER A 85 -33.47 4.44 47.19
N ILE A 86 -33.18 3.45 46.33
CA ILE A 86 -33.68 3.43 44.93
C ILE A 86 -35.15 3.03 44.91
N ALA A 87 -36.02 3.94 44.50
CA ALA A 87 -37.47 3.73 44.35
C ALA A 87 -37.81 3.04 43.03
N LYS A 88 -37.11 3.39 41.94
CA LYS A 88 -37.25 2.76 40.62
C LYS A 88 -35.88 2.71 39.94
N PRO A 89 -35.42 1.54 39.47
CA PRO A 89 -34.15 1.46 38.78
C PRO A 89 -34.18 2.20 37.43
N PRO A 90 -33.02 2.62 36.90
CA PRO A 90 -32.91 3.21 35.59
C PRO A 90 -33.25 2.19 34.49
N VAL A 91 -33.66 2.68 33.33
CA VAL A 91 -33.91 1.87 32.13
C VAL A 91 -32.86 2.24 31.09
N TYR A 92 -32.20 1.22 30.53
CA TYR A 92 -31.18 1.36 29.49
C TYR A 92 -31.68 0.80 28.17
N LYS A 93 -31.16 1.35 27.06
CA LYS A 93 -31.32 0.83 25.70
C LYS A 93 -29.95 0.53 25.12
N THR A 94 -29.83 -0.61 24.47
CA THR A 94 -28.65 -0.93 23.67
C THR A 94 -28.72 -0.18 22.35
N GLU A 95 -27.72 0.65 22.07
CA GLU A 95 -27.55 1.32 20.79
C GLU A 95 -26.28 0.83 20.11
N THR A 96 -26.36 0.55 18.81
CA THR A 96 -25.23 0.12 18.00
C THR A 96 -25.08 1.08 16.83
N ARG A 97 -23.89 1.66 16.67
CA ARG A 97 -23.57 2.56 15.54
C ARG A 97 -22.19 2.29 14.96
N GLN A 98 -21.99 2.70 13.70
CA GLN A 98 -20.66 2.77 13.11
C GLN A 98 -20.00 4.08 13.52
N GLU A 99 -18.80 4.00 14.09
CA GLU A 99 -18.07 5.17 14.57
C GLU A 99 -16.65 5.17 13.97
N ILE A 100 -16.21 6.32 13.48
CA ILE A 100 -14.83 6.51 13.03
C ILE A 100 -13.97 6.74 14.28
N VAL A 101 -13.51 5.64 14.89
CA VAL A 101 -12.66 5.69 16.10
C VAL A 101 -11.28 6.25 15.83
N ARG A 102 -10.81 6.17 14.58
CA ARG A 102 -9.57 6.82 14.14
C ARG A 102 -9.74 7.38 12.74
N ALA A 103 -9.55 8.68 12.61
CA ALA A 103 -9.62 9.35 11.32
C ALA A 103 -8.46 8.95 10.40
N ARG A 104 -8.69 9.06 9.10
CA ARG A 104 -7.64 8.99 8.07
C ARG A 104 -6.69 10.18 8.26
N VAL A 105 -5.39 9.94 8.13
CA VAL A 105 -4.37 10.98 8.18
C VAL A 105 -3.38 10.82 7.02
N ASP A 106 -3.11 11.93 6.33
CA ASP A 106 -2.04 12.00 5.34
C ASP A 106 -0.70 12.26 6.05
N ASN A 107 0.22 11.32 5.92
CA ASN A 107 1.56 11.38 6.53
C ASN A 107 2.56 11.88 5.47
N TRP A 108 2.82 13.19 5.49
CA TRP A 108 3.75 13.85 4.59
C TRP A 108 5.20 13.64 5.00
N PHE A 109 6.10 13.54 4.02
CA PHE A 109 7.54 13.49 4.23
C PHE A 109 8.27 14.15 3.06
N GLU A 110 9.41 14.79 3.33
CA GLU A 110 10.21 15.41 2.28
C GLU A 110 10.94 14.34 1.44
N THR A 111 11.11 14.62 0.15
CA THR A 111 11.82 13.80 -0.83
C THR A 111 12.76 14.68 -1.65
N PRO A 112 13.90 14.15 -2.16
CA PRO A 112 14.61 14.83 -3.22
C PRO A 112 13.67 15.19 -4.37
N CYS A 113 13.84 16.38 -4.95
CA CYS A 113 13.02 16.81 -6.08
C CYS A 113 13.33 16.01 -7.36
N PRO A 114 12.36 15.85 -8.28
CA PRO A 114 12.55 15.03 -9.47
C PRO A 114 13.77 15.41 -10.33
N ASP A 115 14.14 16.69 -10.38
CA ASP A 115 15.28 17.20 -11.13
C ASP A 115 16.64 16.70 -10.60
N VAL A 116 16.72 16.33 -9.32
CA VAL A 116 17.96 15.75 -8.75
C VAL A 116 18.00 14.22 -8.85
N LEU A 117 16.88 13.56 -9.17
CA LEU A 117 16.77 12.10 -9.32
C LEU A 117 17.29 11.61 -10.68
N THR A 118 18.52 12.01 -11.00
CA THR A 118 19.21 11.65 -12.25
C THR A 118 19.60 10.17 -12.30
N VAL A 119 19.99 9.68 -13.48
CA VAL A 119 20.52 8.32 -13.68
C VAL A 119 21.68 8.03 -12.71
N GLU A 120 22.58 9.00 -12.50
CA GLU A 120 23.72 8.86 -11.58
C GLU A 120 23.29 8.80 -10.11
N PHE A 121 22.32 9.64 -9.72
CA PHE A 121 21.77 9.62 -8.37
C PHE A 121 21.10 8.27 -8.08
N ASN A 122 20.23 7.83 -8.99
CA ASN A 122 19.51 6.57 -8.87
C ASN A 122 20.46 5.36 -8.91
N SER A 123 21.53 5.41 -9.71
CA SER A 123 22.57 4.37 -9.70
C SER A 123 23.27 4.29 -8.34
N THR A 124 23.51 5.44 -7.71
CA THR A 124 24.08 5.49 -6.35
C THR A 124 23.11 4.96 -5.31
N LEU A 125 21.81 5.27 -5.43
CA LEU A 125 20.76 4.69 -4.61
C LEU A 125 20.72 3.16 -4.73
N GLN A 126 20.69 2.63 -5.96
CA GLN A 126 20.68 1.18 -6.21
C GLN A 126 21.90 0.49 -5.59
N ARG A 127 23.11 1.07 -5.76
CA ARG A 127 24.33 0.57 -5.09
C ARG A 127 24.20 0.58 -3.57
N ALA A 128 23.68 1.67 -3.00
CA ALA A 128 23.50 1.81 -1.55
C ALA A 128 22.50 0.79 -0.98
N LEU A 129 21.43 0.49 -1.72
CA LEU A 129 20.44 -0.53 -1.39
C LEU A 129 21.03 -1.95 -1.53
N GLN A 130 21.83 -2.20 -2.55
CA GLN A 130 22.51 -3.49 -2.76
C GLN A 130 23.53 -3.78 -1.65
N ALA A 131 24.35 -2.78 -1.28
CA ALA A 131 25.30 -2.90 -0.18
C ALA A 131 24.64 -3.23 1.16
N ARG A 132 23.35 -2.89 1.33
CA ARG A 132 22.55 -3.17 2.52
C ARG A 132 21.68 -4.44 2.38
N GLY A 133 21.76 -5.13 1.26
CA GLY A 133 21.03 -6.37 0.99
C GLY A 133 19.55 -6.20 0.59
N TYR A 134 19.11 -5.00 0.22
CA TYR A 134 17.71 -4.74 -0.15
C TYR A 134 17.43 -4.86 -1.65
N TYR A 135 18.46 -4.70 -2.48
CA TYR A 135 18.41 -4.74 -3.94
C TYR A 135 19.41 -5.76 -4.50
N SER A 136 18.99 -6.54 -5.49
CA SER A 136 19.82 -7.58 -6.14
C SER A 136 19.79 -7.49 -7.67
N GLY A 137 19.18 -6.44 -8.22
CA GLY A 137 19.09 -6.20 -9.66
C GLY A 137 20.34 -5.50 -10.22
N PRO A 138 20.39 -5.31 -11.55
CA PRO A 138 21.44 -4.53 -12.19
C PRO A 138 21.37 -3.05 -11.81
N ILE A 139 22.51 -2.37 -11.77
CA ILE A 139 22.56 -0.92 -11.56
C ILE A 139 22.26 -0.21 -12.88
N THR A 140 21.00 0.12 -13.12
CA THR A 140 20.52 0.76 -14.36
C THR A 140 20.38 2.28 -14.24
N GLY A 141 20.32 2.81 -13.01
CA GLY A 141 19.96 4.20 -12.75
C GLY A 141 18.50 4.53 -13.02
N GLU A 142 17.67 3.52 -13.29
CA GLU A 142 16.23 3.68 -13.43
C GLU A 142 15.55 3.39 -12.08
N MET A 143 14.63 4.26 -11.68
CA MET A 143 13.69 3.94 -10.60
C MET A 143 12.63 2.98 -11.14
N ASP A 144 12.99 1.73 -11.34
CA ASP A 144 12.08 0.67 -11.78
C ASP A 144 11.29 0.06 -10.60
N ALA A 145 10.40 -0.89 -10.88
CA ALA A 145 9.60 -1.54 -9.84
C ALA A 145 10.47 -2.30 -8.81
N ALA A 146 11.57 -2.92 -9.26
CA ALA A 146 12.47 -3.64 -8.36
C ALA A 146 13.19 -2.68 -7.40
N THR A 147 13.67 -1.53 -7.92
CA THR A 147 14.32 -0.48 -7.13
C THR A 147 13.34 0.15 -6.15
N ARG A 148 12.12 0.48 -6.60
CA ARG A 148 11.05 1.03 -5.74
C ARG A 148 10.65 0.09 -4.61
N GLN A 149 10.50 -1.21 -4.88
CA GLN A 149 10.21 -2.18 -3.83
C GLN A 149 11.38 -2.37 -2.85
N ALA A 150 12.63 -2.40 -3.35
CA ALA A 150 13.81 -2.47 -2.50
C ALA A 150 13.89 -1.27 -1.55
N LEU A 151 13.62 -0.07 -2.09
CA LEU A 151 13.53 1.16 -1.32
C LEU A 151 12.41 1.09 -0.28
N GLN A 152 11.20 0.69 -0.65
CA GLN A 152 10.09 0.56 0.29
C GLN A 152 10.43 -0.37 1.47
N ARG A 153 11.01 -1.55 1.17
CA ARG A 153 11.48 -2.48 2.21
C ARG A 153 12.54 -1.87 3.11
N TYR A 154 13.47 -1.08 2.54
CA TYR A 154 14.49 -0.38 3.32
C TYR A 154 13.87 0.65 4.27
N GLN A 155 12.92 1.45 3.77
CA GLN A 155 12.31 2.52 4.55
C GLN A 155 11.32 2.00 5.60
N ALA A 156 10.66 0.87 5.39
CA ALA A 156 9.60 0.36 6.27
C ALA A 156 9.99 0.19 7.75
N ARG A 157 11.29 0.14 8.09
CA ARG A 157 11.75 0.04 9.48
C ARG A 157 11.99 1.37 10.18
N GLN A 158 12.44 2.41 9.48
CA GLN A 158 12.93 3.66 10.09
C GLN A 158 12.51 4.93 9.33
N GLY A 159 11.69 4.78 8.29
CA GLY A 159 11.18 5.85 7.44
C GLY A 159 9.76 5.53 6.95
N PRO A 160 9.26 6.26 5.94
CA PRO A 160 7.92 6.01 5.42
C PRO A 160 7.85 4.66 4.69
N ASN A 161 6.79 3.90 4.91
CA ASN A 161 6.49 2.72 4.10
C ASN A 161 6.00 3.15 2.70
N SER A 162 6.94 3.60 1.86
CA SER A 162 6.68 4.19 0.54
C SER A 162 7.75 3.80 -0.47
N GLU A 163 7.36 3.74 -1.75
CA GLU A 163 8.25 3.59 -2.90
C GLU A 163 8.98 4.90 -3.29
N VAL A 164 8.62 6.03 -2.66
CA VAL A 164 9.27 7.34 -2.86
C VAL A 164 10.39 7.53 -1.84
N LEU A 165 11.55 8.01 -2.29
CA LEU A 165 12.74 8.18 -1.45
C LEU A 165 12.54 9.38 -0.51
N SER A 166 12.45 9.14 0.79
CA SER A 166 12.45 10.27 1.74
C SER A 166 13.84 10.90 1.88
N LEU A 167 13.91 12.20 2.18
CA LEU A 167 15.17 12.89 2.46
C LEU A 167 15.88 12.31 3.68
N THR A 168 15.14 11.85 4.70
CA THR A 168 15.71 11.16 5.86
C THR A 168 16.44 9.89 5.43
N THR A 169 15.80 9.07 4.59
CA THR A 169 16.42 7.88 4.01
C THR A 169 17.60 8.23 3.12
N ALA A 170 17.48 9.24 2.26
CA ALA A 170 18.55 9.68 1.36
C ALA A 170 19.80 10.11 2.16
N ARG A 171 19.62 10.84 3.26
CA ARG A 171 20.70 11.23 4.18
C ARG A 171 21.30 10.01 4.89
N ALA A 172 20.46 9.09 5.38
CA ALA A 172 20.92 7.85 6.04
C ALA A 172 21.70 6.91 5.08
N LEU A 173 21.40 6.98 3.78
CA LEU A 173 22.13 6.27 2.72
C LEU A 173 23.40 7.01 2.27
N GLY A 174 23.61 8.26 2.71
CA GLY A 174 24.74 9.10 2.29
C GLY A 174 24.58 9.73 0.90
N LEU A 175 23.35 9.79 0.37
CA LEU A 175 23.05 10.33 -0.97
C LEU A 175 22.84 11.85 -0.98
N VAL A 176 22.46 12.42 0.16
CA VAL A 176 22.19 13.85 0.33
C VAL A 176 22.99 14.37 1.51
N ALA A 177 23.57 15.56 1.36
CA ALA A 177 24.33 16.20 2.41
C ALA A 177 23.46 16.49 3.65
N VAL A 178 24.04 16.29 4.82
CA VAL A 178 23.48 16.74 6.10
C VAL A 178 24.13 18.08 6.45
N PRO A 179 23.36 19.15 6.71
CA PRO A 179 23.92 20.41 7.17
C PRO A 179 24.76 20.19 8.43
N ARG A 180 25.95 20.80 8.48
CA ARG A 180 26.78 20.77 9.70
C ARG A 180 26.10 21.66 10.75
N GLN A 181 25.82 21.09 11.91
CA GLN A 181 25.27 21.82 13.06
C GLN A 181 26.41 22.71 13.63
N GLY A 182 26.44 23.99 13.28
CA GLY A 182 27.30 25.01 13.90
C GLY A 182 28.50 25.47 13.07
N GLY A 183 28.32 26.56 12.32
CA GLY A 183 29.39 27.43 11.83
C GLY A 183 29.23 28.81 12.43
#